data_AF-A0A1F9BDM3-F1
#
_entry.id   AF-A0A1F9BDM3-F1
#
_cell.length_a   1.000
_cell.length_b   1.000
_cell.length_c   1.000
_cell.angle_alpha   90.00
_cell.angle_beta   90.00
_cell.angle_gamma   90.00
#
_symmetry.space_group_name_H-M   'P 1'
#
loop_
_entity.id
_entity.type
_entity.pdbx_description
1 polymer ?
#
loop_
_entity_poly.entity_id
_entity_poly.type
_entity_poly.pdbx_seq_one_letter_code
_entity_poly.pdbx_strand_id
1 'polypeptide(L)'
;MKNRKLFKEYMTALAELFGKELTALLNGLYWKILEPFGDEQCEAAFKELIFSSRFFPKPADFLELLRGKKEDQAARAWIKVVDAVRGIGNYESVQFDDPIIHSVFKFWGGWGVTADWKESELKWKQKEFERLYVIMSANKEHPTYLPGLNEINNAASGCDIQAKPVRIGFDDQKKIEATQDPPG
;
A
#
# COMPACT_ATOMS: atom_id res chain seq x y z
N MET A 1 -6.46 13.70 -10.49
CA MET A 1 -6.72 14.81 -11.40
C MET A 1 -7.72 15.77 -10.80
N LYS A 2 -7.40 17.06 -10.80
CA LYS A 2 -8.22 18.19 -10.39
C LYS A 2 -8.53 19.11 -11.58
N ASN A 3 -7.68 19.13 -12.61
CA ASN A 3 -7.89 19.94 -13.80
C ASN A 3 -8.90 19.31 -14.78
N ARG A 4 -10.14 19.79 -14.76
CA ARG A 4 -11.22 19.32 -15.66
C ARG A 4 -11.00 19.62 -17.14
N LYS A 5 -10.32 20.73 -17.47
CA LYS A 5 -10.06 21.10 -18.86
C LYS A 5 -9.07 20.11 -19.47
N LEU A 6 -7.97 19.90 -18.77
CA LEU A 6 -6.91 18.99 -19.16
C LEU A 6 -7.40 17.54 -19.26
N PHE A 7 -8.26 17.11 -18.32
CA PHE A 7 -8.90 15.80 -18.40
C PHE A 7 -9.69 15.61 -19.70
N LYS A 8 -10.49 16.61 -20.08
CA LYS A 8 -11.27 16.54 -21.33
C LYS A 8 -10.36 16.50 -22.55
N GLU A 9 -9.29 17.29 -22.57
CA GLU A 9 -8.30 17.29 -23.66
C GLU A 9 -7.70 15.89 -23.86
N TYR A 10 -7.22 15.24 -22.79
CA TYR A 10 -6.66 13.89 -22.89
C TYR A 10 -7.71 12.81 -23.23
N MET A 11 -8.91 12.90 -22.66
CA MET A 11 -9.98 11.95 -22.99
C MET A 11 -10.38 12.07 -24.46
N THR A 12 -10.54 13.29 -24.98
CA THR A 12 -10.82 13.53 -26.39
C THR A 12 -9.70 12.98 -27.28
N ALA A 13 -8.43 13.21 -26.93
CA ALA A 13 -7.30 12.65 -27.68
C ALA A 13 -7.32 11.11 -27.72
N LEU A 14 -7.59 10.45 -26.60
CA LEU A 14 -7.76 8.98 -26.55
C LEU A 14 -8.94 8.52 -27.41
N ALA A 15 -10.07 9.22 -27.34
CA ALA A 15 -11.27 8.89 -28.09
C ALA A 15 -11.05 8.98 -29.59
N GLU A 16 -10.38 10.03 -30.05
CA GLU A 16 -10.00 10.21 -31.45
C GLU A 16 -9.02 9.13 -31.92
N LEU A 17 -7.98 8.86 -31.14
CA LEU A 17 -6.94 7.87 -31.49
C LEU A 17 -7.51 6.46 -31.69
N PHE A 18 -8.47 6.06 -30.85
CA PHE A 18 -9.05 4.71 -30.86
C PHE A 18 -10.43 4.65 -31.53
N GLY A 19 -10.91 5.75 -32.13
CA GLY A 19 -12.22 5.83 -32.77
C GLY A 19 -13.39 5.53 -31.84
N LYS A 20 -13.30 5.94 -30.57
CA LYS A 20 -14.30 5.65 -29.53
C LYS A 20 -15.19 6.86 -29.26
N GLU A 21 -16.50 6.65 -29.23
CA GLU A 21 -17.42 7.70 -28.78
C GLU A 21 -17.42 7.81 -27.25
N LEU A 22 -17.15 9.02 -26.74
CA LEU A 22 -17.21 9.31 -25.32
C LEU A 22 -18.63 9.69 -24.91
N THR A 23 -19.27 8.81 -24.13
CA THR A 23 -20.53 9.15 -23.47
C THR A 23 -20.26 9.97 -22.19
N ALA A 24 -21.26 10.75 -21.77
CA ALA A 24 -21.17 11.48 -20.50
C ALA A 24 -20.93 10.56 -19.29
N LEU A 25 -21.54 9.37 -19.31
CA LEU A 25 -21.34 8.33 -18.30
C LEU A 25 -19.89 7.86 -18.26
N LEU A 26 -19.31 7.57 -19.43
CA LEU A 26 -17.93 7.10 -19.52
C LEU A 26 -16.96 8.16 -18.99
N ASN A 27 -17.11 9.42 -19.44
CA ASN A 27 -16.31 10.54 -18.92
C ASN A 27 -16.44 10.69 -17.39
N GLY A 28 -17.64 10.55 -16.84
CA GLY A 28 -17.86 10.59 -15.39
C GLY A 28 -17.11 9.48 -14.64
N LEU A 29 -17.05 8.27 -15.21
CA LEU A 29 -16.34 7.14 -14.61
C LEU A 29 -14.81 7.38 -14.58
N TYR A 30 -14.20 7.80 -15.69
CA TYR A 30 -12.76 8.11 -15.73
C TYR A 30 -12.42 9.31 -14.82
N TRP A 31 -13.29 10.31 -14.74
CA TRP A 31 -13.06 11.43 -13.81
C TRP A 31 -12.99 10.93 -12.36
N LYS A 32 -13.95 10.09 -11.96
CA LYS A 32 -14.06 9.60 -10.58
C LYS A 32 -12.85 8.75 -10.15
N ILE A 33 -12.33 7.89 -11.02
CA ILE A 33 -11.14 7.09 -10.67
C ILE A 33 -9.88 7.95 -10.56
N LEU A 34 -9.79 9.03 -11.35
CA LEU A 34 -8.61 9.89 -11.40
C LEU A 34 -8.65 10.96 -10.30
N GLU A 35 -9.82 11.37 -9.81
CA GLU A 35 -10.01 12.41 -8.80
C GLU A 35 -9.07 12.34 -7.58
N PRO A 36 -8.73 11.16 -7.03
CA PRO A 36 -7.83 11.07 -5.86
C PRO A 36 -6.37 11.44 -6.13
N PHE A 37 -5.92 11.41 -7.39
CA PHE A 37 -4.50 11.55 -7.74
C PHE A 37 -4.12 13.00 -8.10
N GLY A 38 -2.81 13.29 -8.21
CA GLY A 38 -2.32 14.59 -8.70
C GLY A 38 -2.52 14.77 -10.21
N ASP A 39 -2.49 16.02 -10.70
CA ASP A 39 -2.62 16.28 -12.15
C ASP A 39 -1.44 15.69 -12.94
N GLU A 40 -0.20 15.97 -12.51
CA GLU A 40 1.02 15.46 -13.16
C GLU A 40 1.05 13.92 -13.27
N GLN A 41 0.64 13.22 -12.20
CA GLN A 41 0.56 11.77 -12.18
C GLN A 41 -0.47 11.25 -13.20
N CYS A 42 -1.64 11.88 -13.26
CA CYS A 42 -2.67 11.51 -14.23
C CYS A 42 -2.21 11.78 -15.67
N GLU A 43 -1.54 12.90 -15.93
CA GLU A 43 -0.98 13.21 -17.25
C GLU A 43 0.03 12.17 -17.71
N ALA A 44 0.95 11.76 -16.82
CA ALA A 44 1.91 10.70 -17.12
C ALA A 44 1.19 9.39 -17.49
N ALA A 45 0.15 9.01 -16.73
CA ALA A 45 -0.66 7.83 -17.03
C ALA A 45 -1.40 7.94 -18.38
N PHE A 46 -1.97 9.10 -18.70
CA PHE A 46 -2.58 9.35 -20.01
C PHE A 46 -1.58 9.17 -21.15
N LYS A 47 -0.42 9.82 -21.06
CA LYS A 47 0.64 9.74 -22.08
C LYS A 47 1.08 8.30 -22.28
N GLU A 48 1.37 7.59 -21.19
CA GLU A 48 1.77 6.18 -21.26
C GLU A 48 0.71 5.33 -21.98
N LEU A 49 -0.57 5.46 -21.62
CA LEU A 49 -1.64 4.69 -22.23
C LEU A 49 -1.89 5.07 -23.69
N ILE A 50 -1.74 6.34 -24.06
CA ILE A 50 -1.83 6.80 -25.44
C ILE A 50 -0.80 6.10 -26.33
N PHE A 51 0.44 5.92 -25.85
CA PHE A 51 1.52 5.36 -26.66
C PHE A 51 1.64 3.83 -26.59
N SER A 52 1.24 3.22 -25.47
CA SER A 52 1.43 1.77 -25.23
C SER A 52 0.18 0.92 -25.44
N SER A 53 -1.02 1.52 -25.36
CA SER A 53 -2.25 0.72 -25.36
C SER A 53 -2.64 0.27 -26.76
N ARG A 54 -2.89 -1.03 -26.91
CA ARG A 54 -3.41 -1.61 -28.16
C ARG A 54 -4.91 -1.35 -28.36
N PHE A 55 -5.65 -1.12 -27.28
CA PHE A 55 -7.09 -0.89 -27.27
C PHE A 55 -7.41 0.33 -26.42
N PHE A 56 -8.62 0.88 -26.55
CA PHE A 56 -9.07 2.00 -25.72
C PHE A 56 -8.89 1.64 -24.22
N PRO A 57 -8.04 2.38 -23.48
CA PRO A 57 -7.64 1.99 -22.14
C PRO A 57 -8.83 1.96 -21.20
N LYS A 58 -9.01 0.88 -20.45
CA LYS A 58 -10.05 0.74 -19.41
C LYS A 58 -9.69 1.57 -18.18
N PRO A 59 -10.66 1.91 -17.32
CA PRO A 59 -10.39 2.51 -16.01
C PRO A 59 -9.35 1.76 -15.17
N ALA A 60 -9.32 0.42 -15.27
CA ALA A 60 -8.36 -0.41 -14.56
C ALA A 60 -6.90 -0.13 -14.98
N ASP A 61 -6.65 0.11 -16.26
CA ASP A 61 -5.32 0.36 -16.80
C ASP A 61 -4.70 1.65 -16.21
N PHE A 62 -5.53 2.69 -16.03
CA PHE A 62 -5.13 3.90 -15.31
C PHE A 62 -4.79 3.62 -13.85
N LEU A 63 -5.61 2.83 -13.16
CA LEU A 63 -5.38 2.49 -11.76
C LEU A 63 -4.08 1.69 -11.57
N GLU A 64 -3.75 0.79 -12.51
CA GLU A 64 -2.50 0.05 -12.50
C GLU A 64 -1.28 0.96 -12.66
N LEU A 65 -1.33 1.96 -13.55
CA LEU A 65 -0.23 2.92 -13.69
C LEU A 65 -0.11 3.86 -12.48
N LEU A 66 -1.24 4.32 -11.95
CA LEU A 66 -1.26 5.33 -10.88
C LEU A 66 -0.98 4.74 -9.49
N ARG A 67 -1.38 3.49 -9.24
CA ARG A 67 -1.15 2.81 -7.96
C ARG A 67 -0.01 1.78 -8.04
N GLY A 68 0.47 1.46 -9.23
CA GLY A 68 1.30 0.27 -9.48
C GLY A 68 0.46 -1.00 -9.55
N LYS A 69 1.04 -2.07 -10.10
CA LYS A 69 0.40 -3.38 -10.12
C LYS A 69 0.24 -3.89 -8.70
N LYS A 70 -0.86 -4.61 -8.43
CA LYS A 70 -1.11 -5.17 -7.10
C LYS A 70 -0.01 -6.15 -6.69
N GLU A 71 0.54 -6.88 -7.66
CA GLU A 71 1.66 -7.80 -7.48
C GLU A 71 2.92 -7.05 -7.04
N ASP A 72 3.20 -5.88 -7.64
CA ASP A 72 4.35 -5.05 -7.26
C ASP A 72 4.18 -4.48 -5.85
N GLN A 73 2.96 -4.09 -5.46
CA GLN A 73 2.66 -3.65 -4.11
C GLN A 73 2.85 -4.79 -3.10
N ALA A 74 2.34 -5.98 -3.42
CA ALA A 74 2.49 -7.15 -2.58
C ALA A 74 3.97 -7.54 -2.37
N ALA A 75 4.77 -7.49 -3.43
CA ALA A 75 6.21 -7.74 -3.35
C ALA A 75 6.94 -6.69 -2.49
N ARG A 76 6.60 -5.40 -2.61
CA ARG A 76 7.16 -4.34 -1.75
C ARG A 76 6.76 -4.51 -0.28
N ALA A 77 5.50 -4.85 -0.03
CA ALA A 77 5.00 -5.16 1.30
C ALA A 77 5.74 -6.36 1.90
N TRP A 78 6.00 -7.40 1.11
CA TRP A 78 6.79 -8.56 1.54
C TRP A 78 8.23 -8.20 1.91
N ILE A 79 8.91 -7.37 1.11
CA ILE A 79 10.27 -6.89 1.44
C ILE A 79 10.27 -6.21 2.81
N LYS A 80 9.31 -5.31 3.06
CA LYS A 80 9.15 -4.61 4.33
C LYS A 80 8.92 -5.56 5.50
N VAL A 81 8.15 -6.62 5.30
CA VAL A 81 7.94 -7.68 6.29
C VAL A 81 9.25 -8.39 6.61
N VAL A 82 10.00 -8.83 5.62
CA VAL A 82 11.27 -9.54 5.82
C VAL A 82 12.30 -8.66 6.54
N ASP A 83 12.39 -7.39 6.16
CA ASP A 83 13.28 -6.43 6.81
C ASP A 83 12.88 -6.20 8.28
N ALA A 84 11.58 -6.10 8.56
CA ALA A 84 11.07 -5.99 9.92
C ALA A 84 11.35 -7.23 10.77
N VAL A 85 11.15 -8.44 10.23
CA VAL A 85 11.48 -9.70 10.91
C VAL A 85 12.98 -9.75 11.23
N ARG A 86 13.83 -9.34 10.29
CA ARG A 86 15.29 -9.37 10.49
C ARG A 86 15.81 -8.31 11.45
N GLY A 87 15.19 -7.14 11.47
CA GLY A 87 15.62 -6.01 12.31
C GLY A 87 15.02 -6.03 13.72
N ILE A 88 13.70 -6.19 13.84
CA ILE A 88 12.94 -6.07 15.09
C ILE A 88 12.67 -7.44 15.71
N GLY A 89 12.47 -8.46 14.87
CA GLY A 89 11.98 -9.77 15.31
C GLY A 89 10.49 -9.77 15.63
N ASN A 90 10.08 -10.72 16.47
CA ASN A 90 8.67 -11.07 16.72
C ASN A 90 8.14 -10.68 18.12
N TYR A 91 9.02 -10.19 19.00
CA TYR A 91 8.70 -9.90 20.40
C TYR A 91 7.90 -8.61 20.56
N GLU A 92 8.31 -7.56 19.83
CA GLU A 92 7.67 -6.26 19.86
C GLU A 92 6.43 -6.24 18.97
N SER A 93 5.42 -5.47 19.41
CA SER A 93 4.25 -5.19 18.57
C SER A 93 4.65 -4.26 17.43
N VAL A 94 4.07 -4.47 16.25
CA VAL A 94 4.45 -3.75 15.04
C VAL A 94 3.25 -3.13 14.36
N GLN A 95 3.43 -1.93 13.83
CA GLN A 95 2.47 -1.24 12.99
C GLN A 95 3.14 -0.90 11.66
N PHE A 96 2.70 -1.53 10.58
CA PHE A 96 3.05 -1.15 9.22
C PHE A 96 2.16 0.00 8.74
N ASP A 97 2.76 0.87 7.94
CA ASP A 97 2.08 1.91 7.13
C ASP A 97 1.07 1.32 6.13
N ASP A 98 1.29 0.07 5.71
CA ASP A 98 0.38 -0.72 4.89
C ASP A 98 -0.43 -1.70 5.77
N PRO A 99 -1.71 -1.39 6.05
CA PRO A 99 -2.51 -2.19 6.96
C PRO A 99 -2.97 -3.53 6.34
N ILE A 100 -2.81 -3.74 5.03
CA ILE A 100 -3.11 -5.02 4.38
C ILE A 100 -2.19 -6.12 4.93
N ILE A 101 -0.93 -5.75 5.24
CA ILE A 101 0.04 -6.63 5.90
C ILE A 101 -0.54 -7.19 7.20
N HIS A 102 -1.18 -6.36 8.01
CA HIS A 102 -1.77 -6.81 9.28
C HIS A 102 -2.89 -7.83 9.07
N SER A 103 -3.71 -7.68 8.02
CA SER A 103 -4.74 -8.67 7.70
C SER A 103 -4.16 -10.02 7.30
N VAL A 104 -3.09 -10.04 6.50
CA VAL A 104 -2.42 -11.28 6.11
C VAL A 104 -1.86 -11.99 7.34
N PHE A 105 -1.16 -11.26 8.22
CA PHE A 105 -0.62 -11.85 9.45
C PHE A 105 -1.69 -12.29 10.44
N LYS A 106 -2.78 -11.54 10.58
CA LYS A 106 -3.92 -11.98 11.39
C LYS A 106 -4.48 -13.31 10.88
N PHE A 107 -4.57 -13.50 9.56
CA PHE A 107 -4.97 -14.78 8.97
C PHE A 107 -3.97 -15.90 9.25
N TRP A 108 -2.67 -15.60 9.29
CA TRP A 108 -1.63 -16.57 9.64
C TRP A 108 -1.52 -16.90 11.13
N GLY A 109 -2.26 -16.21 12.01
CA GLY A 109 -2.19 -16.43 13.46
C GLY A 109 -1.41 -15.38 14.24
N GLY A 110 -1.07 -14.25 13.60
CA GLY A 110 -0.45 -13.08 14.22
C GLY A 110 1.03 -12.91 13.87
N TRP A 111 1.67 -11.87 14.43
CA TRP A 111 3.08 -11.56 14.15
C TRP A 111 4.06 -12.60 14.69
N GLY A 112 3.69 -13.24 15.81
CA GLY A 112 4.50 -14.26 16.48
C GLY A 112 4.92 -15.44 15.59
N VAL A 113 4.17 -15.75 14.52
CA VAL A 113 4.49 -16.85 13.60
C VAL A 113 5.82 -16.68 12.87
N THR A 114 6.37 -15.46 12.85
CA THR A 114 7.67 -15.16 12.25
C THR A 114 8.84 -15.73 13.06
N ALA A 115 8.62 -16.12 14.32
CA ALA A 115 9.64 -16.74 15.19
C ALA A 115 10.30 -17.96 14.55
N ASP A 116 9.47 -18.78 13.91
CA ASP A 116 9.82 -20.13 13.47
C ASP A 116 10.23 -20.16 12.00
N TRP A 117 10.35 -18.99 11.35
CA TRP A 117 10.66 -18.93 9.93
C TRP A 117 12.10 -19.33 9.65
N LYS A 118 12.26 -20.26 8.72
CA LYS A 118 13.56 -20.63 8.16
C LYS A 118 13.77 -19.90 6.85
N GLU A 119 15.01 -19.50 6.57
CA GLU A 119 15.38 -18.82 5.32
C GLU A 119 14.96 -19.64 4.07
N SER A 120 15.07 -20.97 4.15
CA SER A 120 14.64 -21.90 3.09
C SER A 120 13.14 -21.85 2.76
N GLU A 121 12.30 -21.39 3.70
CA GLU A 121 10.85 -21.33 3.56
C GLU A 121 10.36 -19.97 3.05
N LEU A 122 11.21 -18.92 3.11
CA LEU A 122 10.80 -17.55 2.78
C LEU A 122 10.25 -17.44 1.36
N LYS A 123 10.80 -18.18 0.39
CA LYS A 123 10.29 -18.20 -0.99
C LYS A 123 8.84 -18.69 -1.08
N TRP A 124 8.46 -19.69 -0.29
CA TRP A 124 7.09 -20.20 -0.27
C TRP A 124 6.16 -19.27 0.49
N LYS A 125 6.61 -18.74 1.63
CA LYS A 125 5.87 -17.75 2.41
C LYS A 125 5.60 -16.48 1.61
N GLN A 126 6.56 -16.02 0.81
CA GLN A 126 6.41 -14.89 -0.10
C GLN A 126 5.24 -15.12 -1.08
N LYS A 127 5.23 -16.26 -1.77
CA LYS A 127 4.16 -16.56 -2.75
C LYS A 127 2.78 -16.59 -2.11
N GLU A 128 2.67 -17.19 -0.93
CA GLU A 128 1.40 -17.24 -0.21
C GLU A 128 0.99 -15.86 0.33
N PHE A 129 1.96 -15.08 0.82
CA PHE A 129 1.75 -13.70 1.24
C PHE A 129 1.22 -12.86 0.08
N GLU A 130 1.88 -12.88 -1.08
CA GLU A 130 1.49 -12.07 -2.24
C GLU A 130 0.07 -12.41 -2.71
N ARG A 131 -0.27 -13.70 -2.74
CA ARG A 131 -1.63 -14.18 -3.05
C ARG A 131 -2.66 -13.63 -2.07
N LEU A 132 -2.42 -13.78 -0.76
CA LEU A 132 -3.34 -13.33 0.27
C LEU A 132 -3.44 -11.81 0.32
N TYR A 133 -2.34 -11.10 0.10
CA TYR A 133 -2.29 -9.64 0.05
C TYR A 133 -3.25 -9.10 -1.02
N VAL A 134 -3.21 -9.66 -2.24
CA VAL A 134 -4.11 -9.24 -3.32
C VAL A 134 -5.57 -9.44 -2.95
N ILE A 135 -5.92 -10.57 -2.30
CA ILE A 135 -7.28 -10.86 -1.82
C ILE A 135 -7.68 -9.86 -0.74
N MET A 136 -6.83 -9.68 0.27
CA MET A 136 -7.10 -8.81 1.42
C MET A 136 -7.14 -7.33 1.03
N SER A 137 -6.45 -6.90 -0.05
CA SER A 137 -6.50 -5.53 -0.57
C SER A 137 -7.90 -5.04 -0.96
N ALA A 138 -8.85 -5.97 -1.16
CA ALA A 138 -10.24 -5.65 -1.47
C ALA A 138 -11.08 -5.35 -0.22
N ASN A 139 -10.58 -5.65 0.98
CA ASN A 139 -11.28 -5.39 2.23
C ASN A 139 -11.29 -3.90 2.56
N LYS A 140 -12.34 -3.46 3.26
CA LYS A 140 -12.46 -2.06 3.70
C LYS A 140 -11.78 -1.81 5.05
N GLU A 141 -11.67 -2.85 5.86
CA GLU A 141 -11.19 -2.78 7.23
C GLU A 141 -10.02 -3.72 7.43
N HIS A 142 -9.04 -3.24 8.18
CA HIS A 142 -7.80 -3.92 8.47
C HIS A 142 -7.42 -3.70 9.94
N PRO A 143 -6.74 -4.65 10.59
CA PRO A 143 -6.19 -4.42 11.92
C PRO A 143 -5.23 -3.22 11.90
N THR A 144 -5.22 -2.45 12.99
CA THR A 144 -4.41 -1.23 13.09
C THR A 144 -2.94 -1.51 13.35
N TYR A 145 -2.62 -2.61 14.03
CA TYR A 145 -1.28 -3.10 14.30
C TYR A 145 -1.32 -4.61 14.60
N LEU A 146 -0.16 -5.23 14.76
CA LEU A 146 -0.01 -6.63 15.14
C LEU A 146 0.65 -6.74 16.53
N PRO A 147 -0.01 -7.38 17.51
CA PRO A 147 0.60 -7.64 18.81
C PRO A 147 1.81 -8.57 18.70
N GLY A 148 2.91 -8.19 19.36
CA GLY A 148 4.09 -9.02 19.55
C GLY A 148 3.95 -9.95 20.75
N LEU A 149 4.89 -10.87 20.92
CA LEU A 149 4.87 -11.82 22.04
C LEU A 149 4.88 -11.13 23.41
N ASN A 150 5.56 -10.00 23.55
CA ASN A 150 5.63 -9.26 24.83
C ASN A 150 4.24 -8.78 25.25
N GLU A 151 3.49 -8.15 24.35
CA GLU A 151 2.12 -7.69 24.60
C GLU A 151 1.19 -8.86 24.92
N ILE A 152 1.28 -9.95 24.14
CA ILE A 152 0.45 -11.16 24.35
C ILE A 152 0.71 -11.77 25.73
N ASN A 153 1.98 -11.89 26.14
CA ASN A 153 2.36 -12.45 27.43
C ASN A 153 1.96 -11.55 28.61
N ASN A 154 2.10 -10.23 28.46
CA ASN A 154 1.67 -9.26 29.48
C ASN A 154 0.16 -9.31 29.68
N ALA A 155 -0.61 -9.33 28.59
CA ALA A 155 -2.06 -9.46 28.63
C ALA A 155 -2.49 -10.78 29.29
N ALA A 156 -1.86 -11.90 28.94
CA ALA A 156 -2.13 -13.21 29.54
C ALA A 156 -1.83 -13.25 31.05
N SER A 157 -0.84 -12.45 31.50
CA SER A 157 -0.44 -12.36 32.90
C SER A 157 -1.24 -11.30 33.69
N GLY A 158 -2.21 -10.63 33.06
CA GLY A 158 -3.02 -9.57 33.68
C GLY A 158 -2.28 -8.25 33.91
N CYS A 159 -1.11 -8.06 33.30
CA CYS A 159 -0.35 -6.83 33.36
C CYS A 159 -0.78 -5.89 32.22
N ASP A 160 -1.54 -4.85 32.55
CA ASP A 160 -2.02 -3.86 31.58
C ASP A 160 -0.93 -2.84 31.24
N ILE A 161 0.08 -3.28 30.49
CA ILE A 161 1.12 -2.43 29.94
C ILE A 161 0.64 -1.97 28.57
N GLN A 162 0.40 -0.67 28.41
CA GLN A 162 0.02 -0.11 27.13
C GLN A 162 1.14 -0.35 26.10
N ALA A 163 0.83 -1.17 25.09
CA ALA A 163 1.77 -1.46 24.01
C ALA A 163 2.03 -0.21 23.17
N LYS A 164 3.30 0.00 22.80
CA LYS A 164 3.73 1.03 21.86
C LYS A 164 4.30 0.34 20.62
N PRO A 165 3.47 0.07 19.60
CA PRO A 165 3.93 -0.66 18.43
C PRO A 165 5.06 0.08 17.72
N VAL A 166 6.08 -0.65 17.30
CA VAL A 166 7.14 -0.13 16.42
C VAL A 166 6.51 0.21 15.07
N ARG A 167 6.67 1.46 14.65
CA ARG A 167 6.10 1.98 13.39
C ARG A 167 7.06 1.71 12.25
N ILE A 168 6.59 1.03 11.21
CA ILE A 168 7.40 0.57 10.07
C ILE A 168 6.86 1.19 8.79
N GLY A 169 7.74 1.85 8.02
CA GLY A 169 7.39 2.45 6.73
C GLY A 169 6.68 3.82 6.83
N PHE A 170 6.48 4.36 8.03
CA PHE A 170 6.03 5.73 8.18
C PHE A 170 7.21 6.68 7.98
N ASP A 171 7.06 7.68 7.11
CA ASP A 171 8.04 8.76 6.98
C ASP A 171 8.06 9.58 8.28
N ASP A 172 9.03 9.35 9.15
CA ASP A 172 9.27 10.16 10.34
C ASP A 172 9.95 11.49 9.98
N GLN A 173 9.37 12.27 9.05
CA GLN A 173 9.71 13.69 8.92
C GLN A 173 8.89 14.51 9.91
N LYS A 174 9.26 14.46 11.19
CA LYS A 174 9.14 15.55 12.18
C LYS A 174 9.58 15.10 13.57
N LYS A 175 10.85 15.39 13.91
CA LYS A 175 11.31 16.14 15.10
C LYS A 175 12.82 15.98 15.26
N ILE A 176 13.57 16.79 14.52
CA ILE A 176 14.81 17.36 15.05
C ILE A 176 14.40 18.74 15.56
N GLU A 177 13.75 18.77 16.73
CA GLU A 177 13.74 20.01 17.52
C GLU A 177 15.14 20.11 18.13
N ALA A 178 15.93 21.01 17.55
CA ALA A 178 17.24 21.40 18.04
C ALA A 178 17.16 21.70 19.54
N THR A 179 17.78 20.84 20.34
CA THR A 179 18.15 21.17 21.72
C THR A 179 19.67 21.35 21.76
N GLN A 180 20.12 22.49 21.28
CA GLN A 180 21.44 23.13 21.47
C GLN A 180 21.14 24.63 21.31
N ASP A 181 21.37 25.56 22.24
CA ASP A 181 22.21 25.62 23.44
C ASP A 181 21.62 26.65 24.45
N PRO A 182 22.03 26.62 25.73
CA PRO A 182 21.91 27.77 26.63
C PRO A 182 23.11 28.72 26.44
N PRO A 183 22.94 30.05 26.56
CA PRO A 183 24.03 30.93 26.94
C PRO A 183 23.80 31.47 28.35
N GLY A 184 24.66 31.04 29.27
CA GLY A 184 25.07 31.82 30.44
C GLY A 184 26.33 32.61 30.10
#